data_AF-A0A2N1Q244-F1
#
_entry.id   AF-A0A2N1Q244-F1
#
_cell.length_a   1.000
_cell.length_b   1.000
_cell.length_c   1.000
_cell.angle_alpha   90.00
_cell.angle_beta   90.00
_cell.angle_gamma   90.00
#
_symmetry.space_group_name_H-M   'P 1'
#
loop_
_entity.id
_entity.type
_entity.pdbx_description
1 polymer ?
#
loop_
_entity_poly.entity_id
_entity_poly.type
_entity_poly.pdbx_seq_one_letter_code
_entity_poly.pdbx_strand_id
1 'polypeptide(L)'
;MNRKQYLIATISLAVIGVALMVTNFIFNYMDWTWVFVIVLIGYVYLKYKLQGPLQVFSTKFNMLVDYDLEVKEAKQLCQDRVDNAPTAGIKSLYMVYLGMATYYAGDYEEAIKVFNQIELKRLNNVYHILILSFTAYAAYEASDMETFNLSIERIKNMQNSVSRKYLGFVGSYVQVLEAMQNLESNPEHYREVIENQFSRNDGYISTKLTYNYRLAQYYKVMNDEVEMDKCLAKVIANGKEHHTAIQAKKMFKNSVNIEDYVFVEEEEIEEVEIAEDQKLIETEIQDVEDIEEVETVEKDDDDLFK
;
A
#
# COMPACT_ATOMS: atom_id res chain seq x y z
N MET A 1 4.06 1.24 18.93
CA MET A 1 3.52 0.69 20.20
C MET A 1 2.77 -0.59 19.86
N ASN A 2 2.95 -1.69 20.60
CA ASN A 2 2.19 -2.92 20.35
C ASN A 2 0.83 -2.89 21.06
N ARG A 3 -0.08 -3.81 20.71
CA ARG A 3 -1.44 -3.89 21.29
C ARG A 3 -1.48 -3.86 22.81
N LYS A 4 -0.61 -4.64 23.47
CA LYS A 4 -0.57 -4.69 24.94
C LYS A 4 -0.19 -3.34 25.55
N GLN A 5 0.83 -2.68 24.99
CA GLN A 5 1.24 -1.35 25.44
C GLN A 5 0.17 -0.29 25.20
N TYR A 6 -0.53 -0.36 24.06
CA TYR A 6 -1.64 0.55 23.76
C TYR A 6 -2.75 0.41 24.80
N LEU A 7 -3.24 -0.81 25.04
CA LEU A 7 -4.30 -1.04 26.02
C LEU A 7 -3.91 -0.57 27.43
N ILE A 8 -2.69 -0.85 27.88
CA ILE A 8 -2.21 -0.39 29.18
C ILE A 8 -2.19 1.15 29.24
N ALA A 9 -1.71 1.82 28.20
CA ALA A 9 -1.65 3.27 28.15
C ALA A 9 -3.05 3.91 28.12
N THR A 10 -3.97 3.36 27.33
CA THR A 10 -5.36 3.81 27.23
C THR A 10 -6.11 3.63 28.55
N ILE A 11 -6.01 2.46 29.19
CA ILE A 11 -6.63 2.20 30.49
C ILE A 11 -6.05 3.14 31.55
N SER A 12 -4.72 3.32 31.57
CA SER A 12 -4.07 4.20 32.54
C SER A 12 -4.56 5.65 32.39
N LEU A 13 -4.66 6.15 31.15
CA LEU A 13 -5.17 7.49 30.88
C LEU A 13 -6.66 7.63 31.22
N ALA A 14 -7.47 6.61 30.96
CA ALA A 14 -8.89 6.61 31.33
C ALA A 14 -9.06 6.67 32.87
N VAL A 15 -8.31 5.84 33.62
CA VAL A 15 -8.37 5.83 35.10
C VAL A 15 -7.91 7.18 35.67
N ILE A 16 -6.83 7.75 35.15
CA ILE A 16 -6.34 9.08 35.57
C ILE A 16 -7.37 10.16 35.23
N GLY A 17 -7.97 10.12 34.04
CA GLY A 17 -9.00 11.06 33.61
C GLY A 17 -10.25 11.01 34.49
N VAL A 18 -10.76 9.81 34.79
CA VAL A 18 -11.90 9.62 35.69
C VAL A 18 -11.56 10.09 37.11
N ALA A 19 -10.39 9.73 37.63
CA ALA A 19 -9.95 10.17 38.96
C ALA A 19 -9.86 11.70 39.05
N LEU A 20 -9.32 12.36 38.02
CA LEU A 20 -9.27 13.82 37.94
C LEU A 20 -10.67 14.44 37.90
N MET A 21 -11.57 13.91 37.08
CA MET A 21 -12.96 14.41 36.98
C MET A 21 -13.72 14.27 38.30
N VAL A 22 -13.66 13.11 38.95
CA VAL A 22 -14.34 12.85 40.23
C VAL A 22 -13.77 13.72 41.34
N THR A 23 -12.44 13.83 41.41
CA THR A 23 -11.78 14.68 42.42
C THR A 23 -12.15 16.14 42.22
N ASN A 24 -12.16 16.63 40.97
CA ASN A 24 -12.54 18.00 40.69
C ASN A 24 -14.01 18.28 41.01
N PHE A 25 -14.91 17.33 40.72
CA PHE A 25 -16.33 17.44 41.05
C PHE A 25 -16.60 17.52 42.56
N ILE A 26 -15.86 16.77 43.38
CA ILE A 26 -16.04 16.74 44.83
C ILE A 26 -15.42 17.98 45.50
N PHE A 27 -14.20 18.35 45.10
CA PHE A 27 -13.41 19.35 45.82
C PHE A 27 -13.35 20.73 45.15
N ASN A 28 -13.87 20.86 43.92
CA ASN A 28 -13.72 22.07 43.09
C ASN A 28 -12.28 22.60 43.08
N TYR A 29 -11.32 21.69 42.99
CA TYR A 29 -9.90 21.98 43.15
C TYR A 29 -9.33 22.80 41.98
N MET A 30 -9.95 22.73 40.80
CA MET A 30 -9.47 23.33 39.56
C MET A 30 -10.63 23.66 38.60
N ASP A 31 -10.41 24.64 37.70
CA ASP A 31 -11.37 24.92 36.63
C ASP A 31 -11.53 23.70 35.70
N TRP A 32 -12.76 23.41 35.31
CA TRP A 32 -13.10 22.33 34.36
C TRP A 32 -12.35 22.46 33.04
N THR A 33 -12.02 23.69 32.61
CA THR A 33 -11.19 23.90 31.43
C THR A 33 -9.84 23.19 31.53
N TRP A 34 -9.18 23.21 32.69
CA TRP A 34 -7.87 22.56 32.86
C TRP A 34 -7.98 21.03 32.93
N VAL A 35 -9.06 20.50 33.51
CA VAL A 35 -9.34 19.06 33.48
C VAL A 35 -9.46 18.58 32.04
N PHE A 36 -10.21 19.31 31.21
CA PHE A 36 -10.34 19.01 29.79
C PHE A 36 -9.02 19.08 29.04
N VAL A 37 -8.21 20.12 29.27
CA VAL A 37 -6.88 20.27 28.64
C VAL A 37 -5.96 19.11 28.98
N ILE A 38 -5.93 18.64 30.24
CA ILE A 38 -5.07 17.51 30.65
C ILE A 38 -5.48 16.21 29.95
N VAL A 39 -6.79 15.92 29.91
CA VAL A 39 -7.31 14.73 29.21
C VAL A 39 -7.00 14.80 27.71
N LEU A 40 -7.18 15.98 27.10
CA LEU A 40 -6.86 16.21 25.69
C LEU A 40 -5.37 15.99 25.39
N ILE A 41 -4.46 16.51 26.22
CA ILE A 41 -3.02 16.29 26.06
C ILE A 41 -2.68 14.79 26.12
N GLY A 42 -3.28 14.05 27.06
CA GLY A 42 -3.11 12.60 27.16
C GLY A 42 -3.58 11.86 25.90
N TYR A 43 -4.72 12.26 25.35
CA TYR A 43 -5.24 11.73 24.09
C TYR A 43 -4.33 12.04 22.90
N VAL A 44 -3.89 13.29 22.74
CA VAL A 44 -2.97 13.71 21.67
C VAL A 44 -1.64 12.95 21.77
N TYR A 45 -1.13 12.72 22.99
CA TYR A 45 0.08 11.92 23.21
C TYR A 45 -0.09 10.47 22.73
N LEU A 46 -1.22 9.82 23.02
CA LEU A 46 -1.51 8.48 22.50
C LEU A 46 -1.54 8.48 20.97
N LYS A 47 -2.25 9.44 20.37
CA LYS A 47 -2.34 9.56 18.90
C LYS A 47 -0.96 9.70 18.27
N TYR A 48 -0.12 10.57 18.83
CA TYR A 48 1.28 10.76 18.38
C TYR A 48 2.11 9.47 18.49
N LYS A 49 1.94 8.70 19.57
CA LYS A 49 2.63 7.41 19.77
C LYS A 49 2.16 6.31 18.82
N LEU A 50 1.02 6.46 18.18
CA LEU A 50 0.53 5.57 17.13
C LEU A 50 1.02 5.96 15.74
N GLN A 51 1.02 7.26 15.41
CA GLN A 51 1.38 7.77 14.07
C GLN A 51 2.89 7.66 13.76
N GLY A 52 3.78 8.04 14.66
CA GLY A 52 5.23 8.00 14.40
C GLY A 52 5.76 6.62 13.96
N PRO A 53 5.39 5.51 14.65
CA PRO A 53 5.78 4.17 14.23
C PRO A 53 5.24 3.71 12.88
N LEU A 54 4.16 4.32 12.39
CA LEU A 54 3.56 4.03 11.08
C LEU A 54 4.38 4.66 9.96
N GLN A 55 4.82 5.92 10.13
CA GLN A 55 5.69 6.59 9.15
C GLN A 55 7.01 5.83 8.98
N VAL A 56 7.69 5.51 10.08
CA VAL A 56 8.95 4.74 10.06
C VAL A 56 8.75 3.37 9.41
N PHE A 57 7.58 2.75 9.63
CA PHE A 57 7.23 1.50 8.97
C PHE A 57 7.07 1.67 7.46
N SER A 58 6.33 2.68 6.99
CA SER A 58 6.13 2.93 5.56
C SER A 58 7.45 3.20 4.85
N THR A 59 8.31 4.03 5.42
CA THR A 59 9.64 4.30 4.86
C THR A 59 10.48 3.02 4.80
N LYS A 60 10.50 2.20 5.87
CA LYS A 60 11.22 0.92 5.84
C LYS A 60 10.64 -0.04 4.80
N PHE A 61 9.32 -0.10 4.67
CA PHE A 61 8.66 -0.93 3.65
C PHE A 61 9.08 -0.51 2.24
N ASN A 62 9.01 0.78 1.91
CA ASN A 62 9.39 1.29 0.58
C ASN A 62 10.87 1.03 0.29
N MET A 63 11.77 1.18 1.28
CA MET A 63 13.18 0.81 1.11
C MET A 63 13.34 -0.66 0.72
N LEU A 64 12.68 -1.57 1.45
CA LEU A 64 12.77 -3.00 1.18
C LEU A 64 12.17 -3.39 -0.18
N VAL A 65 11.04 -2.78 -0.57
CA VAL A 65 10.32 -3.16 -1.79
C VAL A 65 10.86 -2.47 -3.03
N ASP A 66 11.13 -1.17 -2.97
CA ASP A 66 11.38 -0.36 -4.15
C ASP A 66 12.87 -0.15 -4.45
N TYR A 67 13.71 -0.16 -3.41
CA TYR A 67 15.15 0.04 -3.54
C TYR A 67 15.93 -1.28 -3.40
N ASP A 68 15.74 -1.99 -2.29
CA ASP A 68 16.54 -3.18 -1.98
C ASP A 68 16.00 -4.46 -2.65
N LEU A 69 14.72 -4.45 -3.05
CA LEU A 69 13.99 -5.61 -3.58
C LEU A 69 14.01 -6.84 -2.65
N GLU A 70 14.08 -6.60 -1.34
CA GLU A 70 14.02 -7.59 -0.26
C GLU A 70 12.56 -7.92 0.10
N VAL A 71 11.81 -8.38 -0.91
CA VAL A 71 10.35 -8.60 -0.83
C VAL A 71 9.94 -9.59 0.26
N LYS A 72 10.80 -10.58 0.59
CA LYS A 72 10.57 -11.51 1.70
C LYS A 72 10.68 -10.83 3.07
N GLU A 73 11.68 -9.97 3.27
CA GLU A 73 11.78 -9.19 4.51
C GLU A 73 10.61 -8.23 4.62
N ALA A 74 10.21 -7.57 3.52
CA ALA A 74 9.04 -6.70 3.50
C ALA A 74 7.77 -7.44 3.93
N LYS A 75 7.53 -8.65 3.38
CA LYS A 75 6.38 -9.49 3.75
C LYS A 75 6.40 -9.87 5.23
N GLN A 76 7.54 -10.30 5.75
CA GLN A 76 7.68 -10.66 7.18
C GLN A 76 7.46 -9.43 8.08
N LEU A 77 8.04 -8.29 7.72
CA LEU A 77 7.84 -7.03 8.44
C LEU A 77 6.35 -6.66 8.50
N CYS A 78 5.62 -6.77 7.39
CA CYS A 78 4.18 -6.51 7.37
C CYS A 78 3.41 -7.49 8.24
N GLN A 79 3.70 -8.79 8.16
CA GLN A 79 3.02 -9.83 8.94
C GLN A 79 3.19 -9.57 10.44
N ASP A 80 4.42 -9.32 10.91
CA ASP A 80 4.71 -9.01 12.31
C ASP A 80 3.94 -7.77 12.79
N ARG A 81 3.74 -6.78 11.92
CA ARG A 81 2.98 -5.56 12.25
C ARG A 81 1.48 -5.79 12.28
N VAL A 82 0.93 -6.61 11.38
CA VAL A 82 -0.49 -7.01 11.41
C VAL A 82 -0.80 -7.75 12.71
N ASP A 83 0.07 -8.68 13.12
CA ASP A 83 -0.13 -9.50 14.32
C ASP A 83 -0.05 -8.69 15.62
N ASN A 84 0.76 -7.62 15.62
CA ASN A 84 0.99 -6.76 16.80
C ASN A 84 0.28 -5.41 16.74
N ALA A 85 -0.62 -5.21 15.76
CA ALA A 85 -1.27 -3.93 15.51
C ALA A 85 -2.01 -3.41 16.76
N PRO A 86 -1.82 -2.14 17.15
CA PRO A 86 -2.40 -1.60 18.37
C PRO A 86 -3.92 -1.43 18.31
N THR A 87 -4.46 -1.09 17.13
CA THR A 87 -5.90 -0.93 16.87
C THR A 87 -6.28 -1.60 15.57
N ALA A 88 -7.57 -1.87 15.38
CA ALA A 88 -8.05 -2.51 14.15
C ALA A 88 -7.93 -1.59 12.92
N GLY A 89 -7.98 -0.27 13.07
CA GLY A 89 -7.72 0.67 11.96
C GLY A 89 -6.27 0.59 11.47
N ILE A 90 -5.32 0.60 12.41
CA ILE A 90 -3.90 0.42 12.09
C ILE A 90 -3.62 -0.97 11.53
N LYS A 91 -4.33 -2.00 12.02
CA LYS A 91 -4.28 -3.35 11.45
C LYS A 91 -4.71 -3.35 9.98
N SER A 92 -5.85 -2.73 9.65
CA SER A 92 -6.32 -2.61 8.27
C SER A 92 -5.27 -1.96 7.38
N LEU A 93 -4.60 -0.90 7.85
CA LEU A 93 -3.53 -0.25 7.10
C LEU A 93 -2.33 -1.17 6.89
N TYR A 94 -1.85 -1.85 7.93
CA TYR A 94 -0.76 -2.83 7.78
C TYR A 94 -1.14 -4.00 6.84
N MET A 95 -2.41 -4.37 6.78
CA MET A 95 -2.88 -5.38 5.81
C MET A 95 -2.81 -4.89 4.36
N VAL A 96 -2.98 -3.59 4.09
CA VAL A 96 -2.74 -3.03 2.74
C VAL A 96 -1.29 -3.28 2.32
N TYR A 97 -0.33 -2.96 3.18
CA TYR A 97 1.09 -3.20 2.92
C TYR A 97 1.43 -4.69 2.83
N LEU A 98 0.80 -5.53 3.66
CA LEU A 98 0.95 -6.98 3.55
C LEU A 98 0.48 -7.51 2.19
N GLY A 99 -0.67 -7.02 1.70
CA GLY A 99 -1.20 -7.38 0.38
C GLY A 99 -0.23 -6.97 -0.73
N MET A 100 0.31 -5.75 -0.66
CA MET A 100 1.32 -5.26 -1.61
C MET A 100 2.61 -6.09 -1.56
N ALA A 101 3.19 -6.35 -0.38
CA ALA A 101 4.38 -7.20 -0.27
C ALA A 101 4.14 -8.63 -0.77
N THR A 102 2.94 -9.17 -0.52
CA THR A 102 2.55 -10.50 -1.01
C THR A 102 2.46 -10.52 -2.54
N TYR A 103 1.93 -9.45 -3.15
CA TYR A 103 1.96 -9.24 -4.60
C TYR A 103 3.39 -9.14 -5.13
N TYR A 104 4.25 -8.33 -4.50
CA TYR A 104 5.65 -8.16 -4.91
C TYR A 104 6.50 -9.42 -4.74
N ALA A 105 6.11 -10.33 -3.84
CA ALA A 105 6.70 -11.66 -3.71
C ALA A 105 6.22 -12.65 -4.80
N GLY A 106 5.22 -12.29 -5.61
CA GLY A 106 4.65 -13.12 -6.67
C GLY A 106 3.54 -14.07 -6.22
N ASP A 107 3.09 -13.97 -4.97
CA ASP A 107 2.02 -14.80 -4.40
C ASP A 107 0.63 -14.18 -4.69
N TYR A 108 0.25 -14.09 -5.96
CA TYR A 108 -0.89 -13.28 -6.40
C TYR A 108 -2.24 -13.68 -5.80
N GLU A 109 -2.55 -14.97 -5.74
CA GLU A 109 -3.81 -15.46 -5.14
C GLU A 109 -3.88 -15.12 -3.63
N GLU A 110 -2.75 -15.20 -2.94
CA GLU A 110 -2.68 -14.85 -1.52
C GLU A 110 -2.80 -13.34 -1.32
N ALA A 111 -2.20 -12.53 -2.20
CA ALA A 111 -2.37 -11.08 -2.17
C ALA A 111 -3.85 -10.69 -2.29
N ILE A 112 -4.59 -11.30 -3.23
CA ILE A 112 -6.03 -11.09 -3.40
C ILE A 112 -6.80 -11.47 -2.12
N LYS A 113 -6.46 -12.62 -1.50
CA LYS A 113 -7.07 -13.04 -0.23
C LYS A 113 -6.82 -12.03 0.89
N VAL A 114 -5.58 -11.55 1.04
CA VAL A 114 -5.22 -10.54 2.04
C VAL A 114 -6.03 -9.26 1.81
N PHE A 115 -6.10 -8.76 0.58
CA PHE A 115 -6.89 -7.57 0.23
C PHE A 115 -8.38 -7.73 0.55
N ASN A 116 -8.96 -8.90 0.28
CA ASN A 116 -10.36 -9.20 0.58
C ASN A 116 -10.68 -9.28 2.08
N GLN A 117 -9.67 -9.48 2.94
CA GLN A 117 -9.85 -9.49 4.40
C GLN A 117 -9.81 -8.09 5.02
N ILE A 118 -9.47 -7.04 4.26
CA ILE A 118 -9.33 -5.68 4.79
C ILE A 118 -10.70 -5.06 5.06
N GLU A 119 -10.90 -4.58 6.28
CA GLU A 119 -12.09 -3.80 6.63
C GLU A 119 -12.02 -2.38 6.04
N LEU A 120 -12.56 -2.21 4.83
CA LEU A 120 -12.53 -0.94 4.07
C LEU A 120 -13.11 0.26 4.86
N LYS A 121 -14.15 0.05 5.66
CA LYS A 121 -14.78 1.11 6.48
C LYS A 121 -13.82 1.83 7.44
N ARG A 122 -12.65 1.24 7.73
CA ARG A 122 -11.62 1.80 8.62
C ARG A 122 -10.53 2.58 7.87
N LEU A 123 -10.63 2.68 6.55
CA LEU A 123 -9.65 3.30 5.67
C LEU A 123 -10.29 4.40 4.84
N ASN A 124 -9.52 5.43 4.50
CA ASN A 124 -9.93 6.41 3.49
C ASN A 124 -10.12 5.72 2.12
N ASN A 125 -11.03 6.28 1.31
CA ASN A 125 -11.32 5.84 -0.06
C ASN A 125 -10.07 5.77 -0.95
N VAL A 126 -9.04 6.58 -0.70
CA VAL A 126 -7.75 6.50 -1.42
C VAL A 126 -7.12 5.12 -1.28
N TYR A 127 -7.11 4.55 -0.07
CA TYR A 127 -6.64 3.19 0.16
C TYR A 127 -7.54 2.15 -0.50
N HIS A 128 -8.84 2.41 -0.65
CA HIS A 128 -9.72 1.47 -1.36
C HIS A 128 -9.33 1.40 -2.84
N ILE A 129 -8.99 2.53 -3.45
CA ILE A 129 -8.44 2.56 -4.81
C ILE A 129 -7.16 1.74 -4.88
N LEU A 130 -6.23 1.94 -3.95
CA LEU A 130 -4.96 1.19 -3.91
C LEU A 130 -5.19 -0.33 -3.77
N ILE A 131 -6.06 -0.74 -2.85
CA ILE A 131 -6.45 -2.14 -2.64
C ILE A 131 -7.02 -2.74 -3.93
N LEU A 132 -7.95 -2.04 -4.57
CA LEU A 132 -8.58 -2.52 -5.81
C LEU A 132 -7.59 -2.56 -6.97
N SER A 133 -6.69 -1.58 -7.08
CA SER A 133 -5.66 -1.55 -8.13
C SER A 133 -4.69 -2.72 -8.00
N PHE A 134 -4.17 -2.98 -6.79
CA PHE A 134 -3.30 -4.13 -6.55
C PHE A 134 -4.04 -5.47 -6.65
N THR A 135 -5.32 -5.52 -6.28
CA THR A 135 -6.16 -6.69 -6.53
C THR A 135 -6.27 -6.95 -8.04
N ALA A 136 -6.49 -5.91 -8.84
CA ALA A 136 -6.53 -6.02 -10.30
C ALA A 136 -5.17 -6.49 -10.85
N TYR A 137 -4.05 -5.89 -10.44
CA TYR A 137 -2.73 -6.34 -10.89
C TYR A 137 -2.48 -7.81 -10.54
N ALA A 138 -2.75 -8.23 -9.30
CA ALA A 138 -2.61 -9.62 -8.90
C ALA A 138 -3.50 -10.55 -9.73
N ALA A 139 -4.75 -10.18 -9.95
CA ALA A 139 -5.70 -10.96 -10.75
C ALA A 139 -5.24 -11.10 -12.20
N TYR A 140 -4.75 -10.02 -12.81
CA TYR A 140 -4.19 -10.04 -14.16
C TYR A 140 -3.01 -11.02 -14.28
N GLU A 141 -2.05 -10.93 -13.35
CA GLU A 141 -0.89 -11.84 -13.36
C GLU A 141 -1.27 -13.30 -13.05
N ALA A 142 -2.36 -13.52 -12.32
CA ALA A 142 -2.96 -14.84 -12.08
C ALA A 142 -3.88 -15.32 -13.21
N SER A 143 -4.08 -14.52 -14.28
CA SER A 143 -5.02 -14.79 -15.37
C SER A 143 -6.50 -14.89 -14.93
N ASP A 144 -6.85 -14.33 -13.77
CA ASP A 144 -8.23 -14.17 -13.29
C ASP A 144 -8.84 -12.88 -13.85
N MET A 145 -9.31 -12.96 -15.10
CA MET A 145 -9.87 -11.80 -15.78
C MET A 145 -11.23 -11.35 -15.22
N GLU A 146 -11.96 -12.22 -14.51
CA GLU A 146 -13.21 -11.85 -13.85
C GLU A 146 -12.93 -10.87 -12.70
N THR A 147 -12.03 -11.24 -11.78
CA THR A 147 -11.62 -10.38 -10.66
C THR A 147 -10.94 -9.11 -11.16
N PHE A 148 -10.11 -9.21 -12.21
CA PHE A 148 -9.47 -8.05 -12.84
C PHE A 148 -10.51 -7.02 -13.32
N ASN A 149 -11.47 -7.45 -14.14
CA ASN A 149 -12.49 -6.57 -14.71
C ASN A 149 -13.40 -5.98 -13.62
N LEU A 150 -13.81 -6.80 -12.64
CA LEU A 150 -14.63 -6.35 -11.52
C LEU A 150 -13.93 -5.27 -10.68
N SER A 151 -12.61 -5.41 -10.47
CA SER A 151 -11.82 -4.46 -9.70
C SER A 151 -11.74 -3.10 -10.41
N ILE A 152 -11.55 -3.09 -11.74
CA ILE A 152 -11.57 -1.85 -12.56
C ILE A 152 -12.92 -1.15 -12.45
N GLU A 153 -14.03 -1.90 -12.57
CA GLU A 153 -15.37 -1.33 -12.47
C GLU A 153 -15.62 -0.70 -11.09
N ARG A 154 -15.18 -1.36 -10.02
CA ARG A 154 -15.28 -0.81 -8.65
C ARG A 154 -14.48 0.48 -8.48
N ILE A 155 -13.26 0.56 -9.01
CA ILE A 155 -12.43 1.77 -8.97
C ILE A 155 -13.19 2.93 -9.64
N LYS A 156 -13.74 2.71 -10.84
CA LYS A 156 -14.51 3.72 -11.59
C LYS A 156 -15.74 4.19 -10.83
N ASN A 157 -16.49 3.26 -10.22
CA ASN A 157 -17.68 3.58 -9.44
C ASN A 157 -17.37 4.41 -8.18
N MET A 158 -16.17 4.23 -7.61
CA MET A 158 -15.72 4.93 -6.40
C MET A 158 -14.99 6.25 -6.69
N GLN A 159 -14.70 6.59 -7.94
CA GLN A 159 -13.95 7.79 -8.29
C GLN A 159 -14.60 9.07 -7.75
N ASN A 160 -15.94 9.12 -7.70
CA ASN A 160 -16.69 10.28 -7.18
C ASN A 160 -16.64 10.41 -5.65
N SER A 161 -16.27 9.37 -4.91
CA SER A 161 -16.13 9.41 -3.45
C SER A 161 -14.72 9.75 -3.00
N VAL A 162 -13.78 9.89 -3.93
CA VAL A 162 -12.39 10.28 -3.65
C VAL A 162 -12.26 11.80 -3.71
N SER A 163 -11.45 12.37 -2.82
CA SER A 163 -11.18 13.82 -2.82
C SER A 163 -10.54 14.26 -4.14
N ARG A 164 -10.92 15.45 -4.62
CA ARG A 164 -10.44 16.02 -5.90
C ARG A 164 -8.92 16.02 -6.04
N LYS A 165 -8.20 16.20 -4.92
CA LYS A 165 -6.73 16.21 -4.89
C LYS A 165 -6.09 14.87 -5.32
N TYR A 166 -6.82 13.76 -5.27
CA TYR A 166 -6.33 12.43 -5.69
C TYR A 166 -6.94 11.95 -7.02
N LEU A 167 -7.70 12.78 -7.74
CA LEU A 167 -8.31 12.31 -9.01
C LEU A 167 -7.25 12.01 -10.09
N GLY A 168 -6.11 12.71 -10.08
CA GLY A 168 -4.96 12.40 -10.93
C GLY A 168 -4.41 11.00 -10.63
N PHE A 169 -4.10 10.75 -9.36
CA PHE A 169 -3.73 9.43 -8.84
C PHE A 169 -4.72 8.31 -9.20
N VAL A 170 -6.03 8.51 -9.04
CA VAL A 170 -7.03 7.49 -9.44
C VAL A 170 -7.00 7.28 -10.96
N GLY A 171 -6.91 8.37 -11.73
CA GLY A 171 -6.86 8.34 -13.19
C GLY A 171 -5.66 7.57 -13.73
N SER A 172 -4.48 7.68 -13.11
CA SER A 172 -3.28 6.95 -13.55
C SER A 172 -3.45 5.44 -13.39
N TYR A 173 -3.99 4.95 -12.27
CA TYR A 173 -4.30 3.52 -12.10
C TYR A 173 -5.30 3.02 -13.12
N VAL A 174 -6.41 3.75 -13.34
CA VAL A 174 -7.43 3.36 -14.31
C VAL A 174 -6.84 3.27 -15.71
N GLN A 175 -6.05 4.27 -16.14
CA GLN A 175 -5.40 4.26 -17.45
C GLN A 175 -4.49 3.04 -17.63
N VAL A 176 -3.65 2.72 -16.64
CA VAL A 176 -2.76 1.54 -16.71
C VAL A 176 -3.58 0.25 -16.79
N LEU A 177 -4.62 0.11 -15.96
CA LEU A 177 -5.45 -1.09 -15.93
C LEU A 177 -6.26 -1.28 -17.23
N GLU A 178 -6.82 -0.21 -17.79
CA GLU A 178 -7.53 -0.25 -19.07
C GLU A 178 -6.57 -0.55 -20.23
N ALA A 179 -5.35 0.00 -20.20
CA ALA A 179 -4.32 -0.35 -21.16
C ALA A 179 -4.01 -1.85 -21.08
N MET A 180 -3.79 -2.39 -19.87
CA MET A 180 -3.55 -3.83 -19.66
C MET A 180 -4.70 -4.70 -20.17
N GLN A 181 -5.94 -4.26 -19.95
CA GLN A 181 -7.15 -4.95 -20.45
C GLN A 181 -7.18 -5.03 -21.98
N ASN A 182 -6.67 -4.00 -22.66
CA ASN A 182 -6.74 -3.84 -24.12
C ASN A 182 -5.41 -4.10 -24.83
N LEU A 183 -4.43 -4.73 -24.16
CA LEU A 183 -3.10 -4.97 -24.72
C LEU A 183 -3.15 -5.68 -26.08
N GLU A 184 -4.01 -6.70 -26.25
CA GLU A 184 -4.13 -7.44 -27.51
C GLU A 184 -4.84 -6.65 -28.62
N SER A 185 -5.76 -5.75 -28.27
CA SER A 185 -6.56 -4.99 -29.24
C SER A 185 -5.92 -3.67 -29.64
N ASN A 186 -5.12 -3.05 -28.75
CA ASN A 186 -4.43 -1.80 -29.00
C ASN A 186 -3.05 -1.75 -28.31
N PRO A 187 -2.06 -2.52 -28.82
CA PRO A 187 -0.73 -2.63 -28.20
C PRO A 187 0.05 -1.30 -28.21
N GLU A 188 -0.13 -0.44 -29.21
CA GLU A 188 0.56 0.86 -29.25
C GLU A 188 0.09 1.81 -28.15
N HIS A 189 -1.22 1.88 -27.90
CA HIS A 189 -1.74 2.66 -26.78
C HIS A 189 -1.27 2.11 -25.44
N TYR A 190 -1.19 0.78 -25.30
CA TYR A 190 -0.60 0.17 -24.12
C TYR A 190 0.84 0.65 -23.88
N ARG A 191 1.68 0.61 -24.92
CA ARG A 191 3.07 1.07 -24.84
C ARG A 191 3.14 2.53 -24.41
N GLU A 192 2.37 3.41 -25.04
CA GLU A 192 2.30 4.83 -24.70
C GLU A 192 1.94 5.05 -23.22
N VAL A 193 0.94 4.35 -22.69
CA VAL A 193 0.54 4.47 -21.28
C VAL A 193 1.65 3.97 -20.36
N ILE A 194 2.28 2.83 -20.65
CA ILE A 194 3.37 2.29 -19.83
C ILE A 194 4.60 3.20 -19.84
N GLU A 195 4.97 3.75 -20.99
CA GLU A 195 6.05 4.73 -21.11
C GLU A 195 5.72 5.99 -20.29
N ASN A 196 4.52 6.55 -20.42
CA ASN A 196 4.13 7.76 -19.69
C ASN A 196 4.12 7.60 -18.15
N GLN A 197 3.79 6.39 -17.67
CA GLN A 197 3.63 6.12 -16.24
C GLN A 197 4.91 5.59 -15.57
N PHE A 198 5.72 4.79 -16.28
CA PHE A 198 6.84 4.06 -15.66
C PHE A 198 8.23 4.33 -16.26
N SER A 199 8.35 5.16 -17.31
CA SER A 199 9.68 5.51 -17.88
C SER A 199 10.50 6.50 -17.04
N ARG A 200 9.92 7.01 -15.95
CA ARG A 200 10.52 8.05 -15.11
C ARG A 200 11.74 7.50 -14.35
N ASN A 201 12.76 8.35 -14.17
CA ASN A 201 13.90 8.04 -13.32
C ASN A 201 13.62 8.56 -11.91
N ASP A 202 12.81 7.83 -11.15
CA ASP A 202 12.37 8.18 -9.79
C ASP A 202 13.29 7.62 -8.69
N GLY A 203 14.35 6.91 -9.08
CA GLY A 203 15.27 6.23 -8.17
C GLY A 203 14.78 4.87 -7.66
N TYR A 204 13.54 4.46 -7.96
CA TYR A 204 13.01 3.17 -7.56
C TYR A 204 13.39 2.08 -8.58
N ILE A 205 14.07 1.05 -8.10
CA ILE A 205 14.42 -0.11 -8.94
C ILE A 205 13.14 -0.87 -9.33
N SER A 206 12.16 -0.97 -8.43
CA SER A 206 10.86 -1.60 -8.70
C SER A 206 10.11 -0.97 -9.89
N THR A 207 10.14 0.37 -10.02
CA THR A 207 9.56 1.09 -11.17
C THR A 207 10.24 0.65 -12.47
N LYS A 208 11.59 0.67 -12.50
CA LYS A 208 12.36 0.25 -13.69
C LYS A 208 12.10 -1.21 -14.06
N LEU A 209 11.97 -2.10 -13.07
CA LEU A 209 11.62 -3.51 -13.30
C LEU A 209 10.21 -3.64 -13.86
N THR A 210 9.24 -2.91 -13.31
CA THR A 210 7.85 -2.93 -13.76
C THR A 210 7.74 -2.41 -15.19
N TYR A 211 8.40 -1.30 -15.51
CA TYR A 211 8.48 -0.76 -16.86
C TYR A 211 8.98 -1.79 -17.88
N ASN A 212 10.15 -2.38 -17.63
CA ASN A 212 10.73 -3.35 -18.57
C ASN A 212 9.88 -4.63 -18.66
N TYR A 213 9.30 -5.11 -17.55
CA TYR A 213 8.41 -6.27 -17.56
C TYR A 213 7.15 -6.02 -18.39
N ARG A 214 6.54 -4.83 -18.25
CA ARG A 214 5.36 -4.44 -19.02
C ARG A 214 5.69 -4.26 -20.52
N LEU A 215 6.82 -3.66 -20.86
CA LEU A 215 7.27 -3.61 -22.26
C LEU A 215 7.55 -4.99 -22.87
N ALA A 216 8.06 -5.95 -22.09
CA ALA A 216 8.21 -7.31 -22.57
C ALA A 216 6.86 -7.95 -22.95
N GLN A 217 5.78 -7.67 -22.20
CA GLN A 217 4.43 -8.13 -22.56
C GLN A 217 3.93 -7.48 -23.86
N TYR A 218 4.26 -6.21 -24.11
CA TYR A 218 3.99 -5.55 -25.39
C TYR A 218 4.74 -6.24 -26.54
N TYR A 219 6.05 -6.44 -26.43
CA TYR A 219 6.84 -7.06 -27.50
C TYR A 219 6.43 -8.50 -27.78
N LYS A 220 5.95 -9.22 -26.75
CA LYS A 220 5.33 -10.54 -26.91
C LYS A 220 4.12 -10.50 -27.86
N VAL A 221 3.22 -9.52 -27.71
CA VAL A 221 2.05 -9.35 -28.59
C VAL A 221 2.46 -8.92 -29.99
N MET A 222 3.51 -8.09 -30.11
CA MET A 222 4.07 -7.68 -31.40
C MET A 222 4.87 -8.78 -32.12
N ASN A 223 5.10 -9.93 -31.47
CA ASN A 223 5.97 -11.02 -31.93
C ASN A 223 7.42 -10.57 -32.17
N ASP A 224 7.91 -9.58 -31.41
CA ASP A 224 9.31 -9.16 -31.41
C ASP A 224 10.05 -9.85 -30.26
N GLU A 225 10.54 -11.07 -30.52
CA GLU A 225 11.18 -11.88 -29.49
C GLU A 225 12.49 -11.28 -28.97
N VAL A 226 13.23 -10.56 -29.83
CA VAL A 226 14.54 -10.01 -29.47
C VAL A 226 14.37 -8.83 -28.52
N GLU A 227 13.47 -7.89 -28.83
CA GLU A 227 13.20 -6.77 -27.92
C GLU A 227 12.52 -7.24 -26.63
N MET A 228 11.62 -8.24 -26.72
CA MET A 228 11.05 -8.89 -25.54
C MET A 228 12.15 -9.42 -24.61
N ASP A 229 13.06 -10.24 -25.12
CA ASP A 229 14.12 -10.85 -24.31
C ASP A 229 15.12 -9.82 -23.75
N LYS A 230 15.37 -8.70 -24.45
CA LYS A 230 16.16 -7.59 -23.89
C LYS A 230 15.49 -6.98 -22.66
N CYS A 231 14.19 -6.73 -22.74
CA CYS A 231 13.41 -6.25 -21.59
C CYS A 231 13.40 -7.26 -20.44
N LEU A 232 13.18 -8.54 -20.73
CA LEU A 232 13.19 -9.61 -19.73
C LEU A 232 14.58 -9.77 -19.10
N ALA A 233 15.66 -9.69 -19.87
CA ALA A 233 17.03 -9.75 -19.38
C ALA A 233 17.32 -8.65 -18.34
N LYS A 234 16.92 -7.40 -18.61
CA LYS A 234 17.00 -6.30 -17.63
C LYS A 234 16.25 -6.62 -16.34
N VAL A 235 15.06 -7.19 -16.44
CA VAL A 235 14.26 -7.54 -15.25
C VAL A 235 14.93 -8.68 -14.45
N ILE A 236 15.44 -9.70 -15.13
CA ILE A 236 16.05 -10.87 -14.49
C ILE A 236 17.38 -10.52 -13.84
N ALA A 237 18.22 -9.71 -14.51
CA ALA A 237 19.53 -9.31 -14.00
C ALA A 237 19.43 -8.49 -12.70
N ASN A 238 18.40 -7.64 -12.59
CA ASN A 238 18.30 -6.66 -11.51
C ASN A 238 17.22 -6.99 -10.46
N GLY A 239 16.27 -7.87 -10.77
CA GLY A 239 15.03 -7.98 -10.01
C GLY A 239 15.02 -8.91 -8.80
N LYS A 240 16.14 -9.58 -8.47
CA LYS A 240 16.24 -10.55 -7.35
C LYS A 240 15.04 -11.52 -7.29
N GLU A 241 14.24 -11.46 -6.22
CA GLU A 241 13.04 -12.27 -5.98
C GLU A 241 11.73 -11.50 -6.19
N HIS A 242 11.80 -10.31 -6.78
CA HIS A 242 10.62 -9.52 -7.12
C HIS A 242 9.74 -10.25 -8.15
N HIS A 243 8.42 -10.08 -8.07
CA HIS A 243 7.45 -10.83 -8.89
C HIS A 243 7.72 -10.70 -10.39
N THR A 244 8.10 -9.51 -10.86
CA THR A 244 8.46 -9.28 -12.27
C THR A 244 9.63 -10.16 -12.72
N ALA A 245 10.65 -10.35 -11.88
CA ALA A 245 11.79 -11.23 -12.17
C ALA A 245 11.37 -12.70 -12.18
N ILE A 246 10.49 -13.10 -11.26
CA ILE A 246 9.94 -14.46 -11.21
C ILE A 246 9.15 -14.75 -12.49
N GLN A 247 8.29 -13.84 -12.94
CA GLN A 247 7.53 -14.03 -14.18
C GLN A 247 8.42 -13.93 -15.42
N ALA A 248 9.38 -13.00 -15.45
CA ALA A 248 10.28 -12.83 -16.57
C ALA A 248 11.07 -14.10 -16.87
N LYS A 249 11.55 -14.81 -15.84
CA LYS A 249 12.22 -16.11 -15.99
C LYS A 249 11.37 -17.17 -16.70
N LYS A 250 10.04 -17.10 -16.59
CA LYS A 250 9.12 -18.04 -17.26
C LYS A 250 8.91 -17.70 -18.74
N MET A 251 9.08 -16.43 -19.11
CA MET A 251 8.83 -15.91 -20.46
C MET A 251 10.08 -15.87 -21.33
N PHE A 252 11.26 -15.83 -20.70
CA PHE A 252 12.54 -15.62 -21.38
C PHE A 252 12.92 -16.76 -22.34
N LYS A 253 13.30 -16.41 -23.57
CA LYS A 253 13.62 -17.38 -24.64
C LYS A 253 15.11 -17.59 -24.89
N ASN A 254 15.98 -16.91 -24.15
CA ASN A 254 17.45 -16.98 -24.27
C ASN A 254 18.01 -16.47 -25.62
N SER A 255 17.41 -15.44 -26.22
CA SER A 255 17.97 -14.80 -27.43
C SER A 255 19.07 -13.77 -27.13
N VAL A 256 19.23 -13.36 -25.87
CA VAL A 256 20.29 -12.46 -25.40
C VAL A 256 20.93 -12.98 -24.11
N ASN A 257 22.10 -12.48 -23.72
CA ASN A 257 22.73 -12.83 -22.44
C ASN A 257 22.24 -11.90 -21.34
N ILE A 258 21.82 -12.45 -20.20
CA ILE A 258 21.28 -11.66 -19.07
C ILE A 258 22.33 -10.72 -18.46
N GLU A 259 23.59 -11.17 -18.40
CA GLU A 259 24.69 -10.44 -17.76
C GLU A 259 25.01 -9.09 -18.43
N ASP A 260 24.62 -8.93 -19.70
CA ASP A 260 24.84 -7.70 -20.47
C ASP A 260 23.86 -6.56 -20.11
N TYR A 261 22.85 -6.82 -19.26
CA TYR A 261 21.72 -5.92 -18.98
C TYR A 261 21.56 -5.52 -17.50
N VAL A 262 22.65 -5.57 -16.73
CA VAL A 262 22.68 -4.99 -15.37
C VAL A 262 22.49 -3.48 -15.46
N PHE A 263 21.64 -2.91 -14.60
CA PHE A 263 21.47 -1.47 -14.53
C PHE A 263 22.80 -0.83 -14.11
N VAL A 264 23.31 0.06 -14.96
CA VAL A 264 24.43 0.92 -14.59
C VAL A 264 23.84 2.07 -13.78
N GLU A 265 24.48 2.43 -12.66
CA GLU A 265 24.12 3.64 -11.92
C GLU A 265 24.26 4.84 -12.85
N GLU A 266 23.14 5.38 -13.31
CA GLU A 266 23.10 6.62 -14.09
C GLU A 266 23.39 7.79 -13.13
N GLU A 267 24.31 8.69 -13.50
CA GLU A 267 24.57 9.92 -12.75
C GLU A 267 23.25 10.72 -12.57
N GLU A 268 23.02 11.25 -11.36
CA GLU A 268 21.85 12.03 -10.99
C GLU A 268 21.56 13.13 -12.03
N ILE A 269 20.55 12.93 -12.88
CA ILE A 269 20.00 13.99 -13.72
C ILE A 269 19.03 14.77 -12.83
N GLU A 270 19.17 16.10 -12.85
CA GLU A 270 18.42 17.10 -12.07
C GLU A 270 16.98 16.69 -11.75
N GLU A 271 16.63 16.83 -10.46
CA GLU A 271 15.31 16.60 -9.87
C GLU A 271 14.17 16.90 -10.85
N VAL A 272 13.67 15.85 -11.51
CA VAL A 272 12.35 15.92 -12.10
C VAL A 272 11.38 15.94 -10.93
N GLU A 273 10.62 17.02 -10.79
CA GLU A 273 9.59 17.17 -9.75
C GLU A 273 8.82 15.85 -9.62
N ILE A 274 9.04 15.16 -8.50
CA ILE A 274 8.30 13.97 -8.10
C ILE A 274 6.82 14.35 -8.24
N ALA A 275 6.12 13.75 -9.20
CA ALA A 275 4.72 14.01 -9.43
C ALA A 275 3.97 13.91 -8.08
N GLU A 276 3.11 14.88 -7.80
CA GLU A 276 2.41 15.08 -6.52
C GLU A 276 1.74 13.78 -6.00
N ASP A 277 1.41 12.85 -6.89
CA ASP A 277 0.74 11.56 -6.65
C ASP A 277 1.43 10.62 -5.64
N GLN A 278 2.76 10.56 -5.55
CA GLN A 278 3.44 9.72 -4.54
C GLN A 278 3.71 10.46 -3.21
N LYS A 279 3.94 11.79 -3.26
CA LYS A 279 3.97 12.63 -2.05
C LYS A 279 2.63 12.58 -1.30
N LEU A 280 1.53 12.43 -2.04
CA LEU A 280 0.17 12.39 -1.52
C LEU A 280 -0.10 11.23 -0.53
N ILE A 281 0.56 10.07 -0.67
CA ILE A 281 0.43 8.94 0.27
C ILE A 281 1.27 9.17 1.54
N GLU A 282 2.49 9.69 1.40
CA GLU A 282 3.33 10.03 2.57
C GLU A 282 2.71 11.17 3.40
N THR A 283 2.01 12.11 2.74
CA THR A 283 1.33 13.23 3.39
C THR A 283 0.06 12.76 4.15
N GLU A 284 -0.62 11.68 3.74
CA GLU A 284 -1.76 11.14 4.50
C GLU A 284 -1.38 10.42 5.80
N ILE A 285 -0.11 10.06 6.01
CA ILE A 285 0.34 9.60 7.34
C ILE A 285 0.23 10.75 8.38
N GLN A 286 0.29 12.01 7.92
CA GLN A 286 -0.04 13.18 8.75
C GLN A 286 -1.55 13.38 8.95
N ASP A 287 -2.37 13.14 7.92
CA ASP A 287 -3.83 13.38 7.90
C ASP A 287 -4.69 12.15 8.30
N VAL A 288 -4.21 11.29 9.19
CA VAL A 288 -5.07 10.27 9.87
C VAL A 288 -5.95 10.97 10.91
N GLU A 289 -6.77 11.93 10.48
CA GLU A 289 -7.67 12.71 11.35
C GLU A 289 -9.05 12.07 11.52
N ASP A 290 -9.53 11.26 10.56
CA ASP A 290 -10.94 10.86 10.48
C ASP A 290 -11.20 9.34 10.61
N ILE A 291 -10.39 8.60 11.38
CA ILE A 291 -10.82 7.25 11.79
C ILE A 291 -11.74 7.42 13.01
N GLU A 292 -13.06 7.42 12.79
CA GLU A 292 -14.04 7.22 13.86
C GLU A 292 -13.82 5.82 14.49
N GLU A 293 -12.99 5.75 15.52
CA GLU A 293 -12.90 4.59 16.41
C GLU A 293 -14.16 4.55 17.28
N VAL A 294 -15.25 3.99 16.75
CA VAL A 294 -16.33 3.47 17.58
C VAL A 294 -15.97 2.04 17.98
N GLU A 295 -15.17 1.89 19.04
CA GLU A 295 -15.12 0.62 19.77
C GLU A 295 -16.42 0.49 20.58
N THR A 296 -17.43 -0.14 20.00
CA THR A 296 -18.44 -0.81 20.83
C THR A 296 -17.76 -1.98 21.50
N VAL A 297 -17.54 -1.87 22.81
CA VAL A 297 -17.23 -3.00 23.67
C VAL A 297 -18.38 -4.00 23.48
N GLU A 298 -18.13 -5.10 22.76
CA GLU A 298 -19.02 -6.25 22.78
C GLU A 298 -19.11 -6.68 24.24
N LYS A 299 -20.27 -6.42 24.85
CA LYS A 299 -20.64 -7.10 26.08
C LYS A 299 -20.87 -8.54 25.69
N ASP A 300 -20.02 -9.43 26.19
CA ASP A 300 -20.34 -10.85 26.26
C ASP A 300 -21.71 -10.96 26.95
N ASP A 301 -22.71 -11.38 26.18
CA ASP A 301 -24.01 -11.84 26.67
C ASP A 301 -23.80 -13.18 27.40
N ASP A 302 -23.24 -13.12 28.60
CA ASP A 302 -23.31 -14.17 29.61
C ASP A 302 -24.24 -13.70 30.74
N ASP A 303 -25.52 -13.55 30.42
CA ASP A 303 -26.62 -13.76 31.38
C ASP A 303 -27.98 -13.82 30.66
N LEU A 304 -28.14 -14.83 29.81
CA LEU A 304 -29.45 -15.35 29.42
C LEU A 304 -29.54 -16.77 29.97
N PHE A 305 -29.74 -16.89 31.28
CA PHE A 305 -30.60 -17.84 31.98
C PHE A 305 -30.33 -17.77 33.51
N LYS A 306 -31.02 -16.84 34.19
CA LYS A 306 -31.60 -17.05 35.54
C LYS A 306 -32.53 -15.91 35.94
#